data_AF-A0A3D5MGS3-F1
#
_entry.id   AF-A0A3D5MGS3-F1
#
_cell.length_a   1.000
_cell.length_b   1.000
_cell.length_c   1.000
_cell.angle_alpha   90.00
_cell.angle_beta   90.00
_cell.angle_gamma   90.00
#
_symmetry.space_group_name_H-M   'P 1'
#
loop_
_entity.id
_entity.type
_entity.pdbx_description
1 polymer ?
#
loop_
_entity_poly.entity_id
_entity_poly.type
_entity_poly.pdbx_seq_one_letter_code
_entity_poly.pdbx_strand_id
1 'polypeptide(L)'
;MRRRLCGLVLLITATLSTAVQARPLRVMALDQCADQFVLALAPEAELALSPRADDPDAWMRQAAKGRRMVRPTLEAATGFQPDVAVRYWGGDARLLNALDRRGVRTVG
;
A
#
# COMPACT_ATOMS: atom_id res chain seq x y z
N MET A 1 2.68 39.49 35.46
CA MET A 1 1.60 38.56 35.06
C MET A 1 1.72 38.04 33.62
N ARG A 2 1.94 38.88 32.58
CA ARG A 2 2.09 38.46 31.16
C ARG A 2 3.09 37.31 30.89
N ARG A 3 4.25 37.30 31.55
CA ARG A 3 5.26 36.22 31.38
C ARG A 3 4.81 34.85 31.91
N ARG A 4 3.96 34.81 32.95
CA ARG A 4 3.43 33.56 33.50
C ARG A 4 2.30 32.99 32.64
N LEU A 5 1.51 33.85 31.99
CA LEU A 5 0.51 33.42 31.00
C LEU A 5 1.16 32.83 29.74
N CYS A 6 2.24 33.43 29.22
CA CYS A 6 2.96 32.87 28.07
C CYS A 6 3.56 31.48 28.38
N GLY A 7 4.11 31.28 29.57
CA GLY A 7 4.65 29.97 29.98
C GLY A 7 3.57 28.89 30.08
N LEU A 8 2.37 29.25 30.56
CA LEU A 8 1.26 28.30 30.71
C LEU A 8 0.66 27.90 29.35
N VAL A 9 0.57 28.83 28.39
CA VAL A 9 0.04 28.55 27.05
C VAL A 9 0.98 27.63 26.25
N LEU A 10 2.29 27.81 26.37
CA LEU A 10 3.29 26.95 25.71
C LEU A 10 3.29 25.50 26.24
N LEU A 11 3.04 25.31 27.54
CA LEU A 11 2.94 23.99 28.17
C LEU A 11 1.66 23.24 27.76
N ILE A 12 0.56 23.95 27.52
CA ILE A 12 -0.71 23.35 27.07
C ILE A 12 -0.62 22.90 25.61
N THR A 13 0.05 23.65 24.72
CA THR A 13 0.18 23.25 23.31
C THR A 13 1.09 22.03 23.08
N ALA A 14 2.06 21.77 23.97
CA ALA A 14 2.99 20.66 23.81
C ALA A 14 2.39 19.28 24.16
N THR A 15 1.28 19.23 24.91
CA THR A 15 0.67 17.98 25.38
C THR A 15 -0.43 17.44 24.46
N LEU A 16 -0.85 18.20 23.44
CA LEU A 16 -1.85 17.79 22.44
C LEU A 16 -1.25 17.30 21.12
N SER A 17 0.04 16.95 21.08
CA SER A 17 0.63 16.32 19.89
C SER A 17 0.10 14.89 19.74
N THR A 18 -1.09 14.75 19.18
CA THR A 18 -1.60 13.46 18.71
C THR A 18 -0.74 13.00 17.56
N ALA A 19 0.00 11.91 17.74
CA ALA A 19 0.70 11.25 16.65
C ALA A 19 -0.34 10.86 15.59
N VAL A 20 -0.36 11.58 14.47
CA VAL A 20 -1.17 11.20 13.30
C VAL A 20 -0.49 9.99 12.70
N GLN A 21 -0.97 8.80 13.07
CA GLN A 21 -0.51 7.56 12.45
C GLN A 21 -1.01 7.56 11.00
N ALA A 22 -0.09 7.71 10.04
CA ALA A 22 -0.44 7.56 8.64
C ALA A 22 -1.02 6.16 8.41
N ARG A 23 -2.13 6.06 7.68
CA ARG A 23 -2.66 4.76 7.25
C ARG A 23 -1.56 4.02 6.47
N PRO A 24 -1.39 2.70 6.64
CA PRO A 24 -0.48 1.94 5.80
C PRO A 24 -0.76 2.16 4.32
N LEU A 25 0.32 2.25 3.53
CA LEU A 25 0.23 2.30 2.08
C LEU A 25 -0.47 1.04 1.56
N ARG A 26 -1.41 1.18 0.63
CA ARG A 26 -2.11 0.05 0.01
C ARG A 26 -1.48 -0.24 -1.34
N VAL A 27 -0.82 -1.38 -1.47
CA VAL A 27 -0.11 -1.76 -2.70
C VAL A 27 -0.73 -3.01 -3.30
N MET A 28 -1.09 -2.92 -4.58
CA MET A 28 -1.59 -4.06 -5.36
C MET A 28 -0.53 -4.51 -6.37
N ALA A 29 -0.09 -5.76 -6.29
CA ALA A 29 0.79 -6.37 -7.27
C ALA A 29 -0.03 -7.04 -8.37
N LEU A 30 0.32 -6.77 -9.63
CA LEU A 30 -0.44 -7.22 -10.81
C LEU A 30 0.05 -8.53 -11.41
N ASP A 31 1.22 -9.02 -10.98
CA ASP A 31 1.83 -10.27 -11.42
C ASP A 31 2.85 -10.81 -10.40
N GLN A 32 3.31 -12.05 -10.64
CA GLN A 32 4.22 -12.76 -9.75
C GLN A 32 5.59 -12.08 -9.58
N CYS A 33 6.08 -11.35 -10.60
CA CYS A 33 7.33 -10.60 -10.48
C CYS A 33 7.13 -9.39 -9.57
N ALA A 34 6.01 -8.68 -9.73
CA ALA A 34 5.65 -7.56 -8.87
C ALA A 34 5.46 -7.98 -7.40
N ASP A 35 4.93 -9.18 -7.13
CA ASP A 35 4.82 -9.72 -5.77
C ASP A 35 6.16 -9.71 -5.05
N GLN A 36 7.24 -10.11 -5.73
CA GLN A 36 8.57 -10.17 -5.15
C GLN A 36 9.11 -8.80 -4.80
N PHE A 37 8.88 -7.80 -5.65
CA PHE A 37 9.30 -6.42 -5.39
C PHE A 37 8.58 -5.84 -4.18
N VAL A 38 7.25 -5.99 -4.10
CA VAL A 38 6.49 -5.39 -3.00
C VAL A 38 6.76 -6.10 -1.67
N LEU A 39 6.97 -7.41 -1.69
CA LEU A 39 7.36 -8.17 -0.49
C LEU A 39 8.76 -7.78 0.01
N ALA A 40 9.68 -7.45 -0.89
CA ALA A 40 11.04 -7.07 -0.53
C ALA A 40 11.17 -5.60 -0.09
N LEU A 41 10.42 -4.69 -0.75
CA LEU A 41 10.61 -3.25 -0.60
C LEU A 41 9.60 -2.58 0.34
N ALA A 42 8.43 -3.17 0.53
CA ALA A 42 7.36 -2.60 1.37
C ALA A 42 6.57 -3.68 2.14
N PRO A 43 7.24 -4.55 2.93
CA PRO A 43 6.57 -5.63 3.67
C PRO A 43 5.55 -5.17 4.72
N GLU A 44 5.66 -3.93 5.19
CA GLU A 44 4.77 -3.28 6.16
C GLU A 44 3.50 -2.69 5.53
N ALA A 45 3.45 -2.58 4.20
CA ALA A 45 2.28 -2.09 3.48
C ALA A 45 1.10 -3.07 3.61
N GLU A 46 -0.11 -2.56 3.40
CA GLU A 46 -1.25 -3.44 3.13
C GLU A 46 -1.13 -3.94 1.69
N LEU A 47 -0.75 -5.21 1.55
CA LEU A 47 -0.48 -5.83 0.26
C LEU A 47 -1.69 -6.62 -0.25
N ALA A 48 -2.02 -6.43 -1.52
CA ALA A 48 -2.83 -7.34 -2.33
C ALA A 48 -1.93 -7.96 -3.39
N LEU A 49 -1.51 -9.21 -3.14
CA LEU A 49 -0.60 -9.95 -4.00
C LEU A 49 -1.35 -10.66 -5.14
N SER A 50 -0.64 -11.03 -6.20
CA SER A 50 -1.18 -11.86 -7.26
C SER A 50 -1.48 -13.29 -6.76
N PRO A 51 -2.31 -14.08 -7.46
CA PRO A 51 -2.65 -15.44 -7.05
C PRO A 51 -1.47 -16.43 -7.07
N ARG A 52 -0.32 -16.02 -7.63
CA ARG A 52 0.87 -16.86 -7.81
C ARG A 52 1.98 -16.54 -6.80
N ALA A 53 1.72 -15.65 -5.83
CA ALA A 53 2.73 -15.13 -4.92
C ALA A 53 3.37 -16.20 -4.02
N ASP A 54 2.65 -17.30 -3.76
CA ASP A 54 3.10 -18.44 -2.95
C ASP A 54 3.28 -19.74 -3.76
N ASP A 55 3.27 -19.66 -5.09
CA ASP A 55 3.56 -20.80 -5.96
C ASP A 55 4.92 -21.45 -5.61
N PRO A 56 5.11 -22.75 -5.91
CA PRO A 56 6.36 -23.44 -5.60
C PRO A 56 7.61 -22.78 -6.22
N ASP A 57 7.45 -22.13 -7.37
CA ASP A 57 8.50 -21.43 -8.12
C ASP A 57 8.70 -19.97 -7.68
N ALA A 58 7.85 -19.43 -6.80
CA ALA A 58 7.99 -18.06 -6.32
C ALA A 58 9.13 -17.95 -5.29
N TRP A 59 10.12 -17.09 -5.58
CA TRP A 59 11.28 -16.85 -4.71
C TRP A 59 10.88 -16.42 -3.30
N MET A 60 9.90 -15.50 -3.21
CA MET A 60 9.40 -14.92 -1.96
C MET A 60 8.21 -15.70 -1.37
N ARG A 61 7.95 -16.95 -1.78
CA ARG A 61 6.75 -17.72 -1.36
C ARG A 61 6.52 -17.78 0.15
N GLN A 62 7.59 -17.80 0.96
CA GLN A 62 7.44 -17.80 2.42
C GLN A 62 6.95 -16.46 2.96
N ALA A 63 7.39 -15.34 2.37
CA ALA A 63 6.95 -14.00 2.77
C ALA A 63 5.51 -13.70 2.31
N ALA A 64 5.04 -14.37 1.25
CA ALA A 64 3.66 -14.27 0.77
C ALA A 64 2.63 -14.98 1.66
N LYS A 65 3.05 -15.94 2.50
CA LYS A 65 2.13 -16.72 3.34
C LYS A 65 1.28 -15.83 4.24
N GLY A 66 -0.03 -16.09 4.24
CA GLY A 66 -1.00 -15.34 5.05
C GLY A 66 -1.29 -13.93 4.55
N ARG A 67 -0.69 -13.49 3.42
CA ARG A 67 -1.04 -12.23 2.78
C ARG A 67 -2.29 -12.38 1.91
N ARG A 68 -3.00 -11.28 1.69
CA ARG A 68 -4.16 -11.25 0.79
C ARG A 68 -3.68 -11.48 -0.64
N MET A 69 -4.18 -12.53 -1.28
CA MET A 69 -3.95 -12.83 -2.69
C MET A 69 -5.25 -12.63 -3.48
N VAL A 70 -5.20 -11.83 -4.54
CA VAL A 70 -6.36 -11.51 -5.36
C VAL A 70 -5.97 -11.53 -6.84
N ARG A 71 -6.90 -11.98 -7.68
CA ARG A 71 -6.71 -11.83 -9.12
C ARG A 71 -6.76 -10.32 -9.48
N PRO A 72 -5.77 -9.77 -10.19
CA PRO A 72 -5.74 -8.34 -10.49
C PRO A 72 -6.76 -8.01 -11.59
N THR A 73 -7.99 -7.75 -11.18
CA THR A 73 -9.09 -7.28 -12.04
C THR A 73 -9.51 -5.87 -11.61
N LEU A 74 -10.31 -5.21 -12.45
CA LEU A 74 -10.88 -3.90 -12.14
C LEU A 74 -11.76 -3.93 -10.88
N GLU A 75 -12.54 -4.99 -10.71
CA GLU A 75 -13.40 -5.19 -9.55
C GLU A 75 -12.56 -5.37 -8.28
N ALA A 76 -11.50 -6.19 -8.35
CA ALA A 76 -10.57 -6.38 -7.24
C ALA A 76 -9.88 -5.06 -6.86
N ALA A 77 -9.41 -4.28 -7.84
CA ALA A 77 -8.84 -2.96 -7.59
C ALA A 77 -9.87 -1.97 -7.01
N THR A 78 -11.15 -2.09 -7.40
CA THR A 78 -12.23 -1.27 -6.83
C THR A 78 -12.49 -1.60 -5.37
N GLY A 79 -12.54 -2.89 -5.02
CA GLY A 79 -12.73 -3.32 -3.64
C GLY A 79 -11.50 -3.08 -2.75
N PHE A 80 -10.31 -3.23 -3.32
CA PHE A 80 -9.06 -3.03 -2.60
C PHE A 80 -8.62 -1.56 -2.51
N GLN A 81 -9.02 -0.69 -3.43
CA GLN A 81 -8.64 0.73 -3.42
C GLN A 81 -7.12 0.94 -3.21
N PRO A 82 -6.25 0.44 -4.11
CA PRO A 82 -4.81 0.61 -3.98
C PRO A 82 -4.42 2.08 -4.11
N ASP A 83 -3.41 2.50 -3.36
CA ASP A 83 -2.74 3.79 -3.57
C ASP A 83 -1.69 3.67 -4.70
N VAL A 84 -1.06 2.50 -4.80
CA VAL A 84 -0.07 2.15 -5.81
C VAL A 84 -0.36 0.77 -6.38
N ALA A 85 -0.26 0.63 -7.71
CA ALA A 85 -0.27 -0.67 -8.40
C ALA A 85 1.12 -0.94 -8.99
N VAL A 86 1.72 -2.09 -8.66
CA VAL A 86 3.03 -2.50 -9.16
C VAL A 86 2.86 -3.62 -10.17
N ARG A 87 3.52 -3.50 -11.32
CA ARG A 87 3.53 -4.51 -12.38
C ARG A 87 4.92 -4.70 -12.94
N TYR A 88 5.17 -5.85 -13.53
CA TYR A 88 6.23 -6.03 -14.52
C TYR A 88 5.61 -6.19 -15.92
N TRP A 89 4.66 -7.12 -16.05
CA TRP A 89 3.89 -7.33 -17.29
C TRP A 89 2.38 -7.35 -17.07
N GLY A 90 1.91 -7.68 -15.87
CA GLY A 90 0.51 -7.88 -15.54
C GLY A 90 -0.36 -6.62 -15.61
N GLY A 91 -1.67 -6.83 -15.63
CA GLY A 91 -2.69 -5.79 -15.79
C GLY A 91 -3.07 -5.57 -17.25
N ASP A 92 -4.32 -5.88 -17.58
CA ASP A 92 -4.88 -5.59 -18.89
C ASP A 92 -5.13 -4.08 -19.08
N ALA A 93 -5.30 -3.65 -20.34
CA ALA A 93 -5.49 -2.25 -20.68
C ALA A 93 -6.71 -1.62 -19.98
N ARG A 94 -7.78 -2.39 -19.72
CA ARG A 94 -8.98 -1.89 -19.06
C ARG A 94 -8.71 -1.60 -17.59
N LEU A 95 -8.01 -2.49 -16.90
CA LEU A 95 -7.56 -2.30 -15.52
C LEU A 95 -6.63 -1.09 -15.43
N LEU A 96 -5.58 -1.04 -16.25
CA LEU A 96 -4.58 0.04 -16.20
C LEU A 96 -5.21 1.41 -16.43
N ASN A 97 -6.08 1.53 -17.45
CA ASN A 97 -6.81 2.76 -17.71
C ASN A 97 -7.75 3.16 -16.55
N ALA A 98 -8.33 2.19 -15.84
CA ALA A 98 -9.19 2.46 -14.70
C ALA A 98 -8.41 2.90 -13.46
N LEU A 99 -7.22 2.34 -13.24
CA LEU A 99 -6.30 2.75 -12.19
C LEU A 99 -5.85 4.20 -12.40
N ASP A 100 -5.43 4.53 -13.62
CA ASP A 100 -5.00 5.89 -14.01
C ASP A 100 -6.11 6.93 -13.79
N ARG A 101 -7.33 6.67 -14.30
CA ARG A 101 -8.49 7.56 -14.09
C ARG A 101 -8.86 7.77 -12.62
N ARG A 102 -8.46 6.85 -11.74
CA ARG A 102 -8.72 6.93 -10.29
C ARG A 102 -7.55 7.54 -9.52
N GLY A 103 -6.49 7.97 -10.20
CA GLY A 103 -5.29 8.53 -9.58
C GLY A 103 -4.43 7.50 -8.87
N VAL A 104 -4.61 6.20 -9.15
CA VAL A 104 -3.73 5.16 -8.61
C VAL A 104 -2.41 5.21 -9.36
N ARG A 105 -1.30 5.36 -8.62
CA ARG A 105 0.03 5.37 -9.23
C ARG A 105 0.37 3.97 -9.73
N THR A 106 0.54 3.81 -11.03
CA THR A 106 1.05 2.55 -11.60
C THR A 106 2.56 2.65 -11.77
N VAL A 107 3.29 1.62 -11.32
CA VAL A 107 4.76 1.50 -11.41
C VAL A 107 5.09 0.18 -12.09
N GLY A 108 5.98 0.19 -13.08
CA GLY A 108 6.51 -1.00 -13.73
C GLY A 108 7.74 -0.73 -14.55
#